data_AF-A4U2D7-F1
#
_entry.id   AF-A4U2D7-F1
#
_cell.length_a   1.000
_cell.length_b   1.000
_cell.length_c   1.000
_cell.angle_alpha   90.00
_cell.angle_beta   90.00
_cell.angle_gamma   90.00
#
_symmetry.space_group_name_H-M   'P 1'
#
loop_
_entity.id
_entity.type
_entity.pdbx_description
1 polymer ?
#
loop_
_entity_poly.entity_id
_entity_poly.type
_entity_poly.pdbx_seq_one_letter_code
_entity_poly.pdbx_strand_id
1 'polypeptide(L)'
;MTQARAWVLLRSKRRFDLLNPTPLDWELSDLAEGEARTFRWGGSSVWDWPLSVAQHSLLTLEIHRAAAPTGLSTALELANLVHDGAELSTLR
;
A
#
# COMPACT_ATOMS: atom_id res chain seq x y z
N MET A 1 3.19 -3.85 33.94
CA MET A 1 3.40 -4.29 32.54
C MET A 1 3.16 -3.09 31.65
N THR A 2 4.16 -2.66 30.89
CA THR A 2 3.97 -1.63 29.85
C THR A 2 2.96 -2.16 28.84
N GLN A 3 1.87 -1.41 28.63
CA GLN A 3 0.84 -1.74 27.65
C GLN A 3 1.52 -1.92 26.27
N ALA A 4 1.31 -3.09 25.64
CA ALA A 4 1.90 -3.38 24.34
C ALA A 4 1.41 -2.35 23.32
N ARG A 5 2.34 -1.79 22.53
CA ARG A 5 1.99 -0.85 21.46
C ARG A 5 1.25 -1.62 20.36
N ALA A 6 -0.02 -1.28 20.16
CA ALA A 6 -0.88 -1.88 19.15
C ALA A 6 -1.19 -0.92 17.98
N TRP A 7 -0.24 -0.02 17.68
CA TRP A 7 -0.41 1.00 16.64
C TRP A 7 0.91 1.35 15.96
N VAL A 8 0.83 1.85 14.72
CA VAL A 8 1.97 2.43 13.98
C VAL A 8 1.80 3.94 13.80
N LEU A 9 2.91 4.69 13.83
CA LEU A 9 2.91 6.13 13.56
C LEU A 9 3.06 6.37 12.06
N LEU A 10 2.05 6.97 11.45
CA LEU A 10 2.09 7.38 10.06
C LEU A 10 2.77 8.75 9.90
N ARG A 11 3.11 9.12 8.67
CA ARG A 11 3.85 10.37 8.43
C ARG A 11 2.98 11.61 8.61
N SER A 12 1.69 11.49 8.36
CA SER A 12 0.65 12.45 8.75
C SER A 12 0.56 12.70 10.26
N LYS A 13 1.32 11.97 11.08
CA LYS A 13 1.26 11.94 12.55
C LYS A 13 0.02 11.26 13.11
N ARG A 14 -0.82 10.64 12.26
CA ARG A 14 -1.90 9.75 12.71
C ARG A 14 -1.33 8.46 13.29
N ARG A 15 -2.09 7.86 14.21
CA ARG A 15 -1.81 6.54 14.77
C ARG A 15 -2.77 5.56 14.13
N PHE A 16 -2.23 4.58 13.42
CA PHE A 16 -3.01 3.52 12.81
C PHE A 16 -3.12 2.34 13.77
N ASP A 17 -4.34 2.03 14.20
CA ASP A 17 -4.61 0.93 15.12
C ASP A 17 -4.47 -0.41 14.37
N LEU A 18 -3.58 -1.28 14.84
CA LEU A 18 -3.32 -2.58 14.21
C LEU A 18 -4.35 -3.64 14.59
N LEU A 19 -5.08 -3.47 15.69
CA LEU A 19 -6.06 -4.44 16.19
C LEU A 19 -7.46 -4.11 15.70
N ASN A 20 -7.77 -2.83 15.50
CA ASN A 20 -9.08 -2.36 15.06
C ASN A 20 -8.96 -1.14 14.13
N PRO A 21 -8.39 -1.33 12.92
CA PRO A 21 -8.14 -0.23 12.00
C PRO A 21 -9.45 0.42 11.53
N THR A 22 -9.45 1.75 11.46
CA THR A 22 -10.57 2.54 10.93
C THR A 22 -10.15 3.34 9.70
N PRO A 23 -11.09 3.67 8.78
CA PRO A 23 -10.80 4.56 7.66
C PRO A 23 -10.36 5.97 8.08
N LEU A 24 -10.58 6.37 9.33
CA LEU A 24 -10.17 7.67 9.86
C LEU A 24 -8.73 7.67 10.40
N ASP A 25 -8.09 6.50 10.46
CA ASP A 25 -6.77 6.33 11.07
C ASP A 25 -5.61 6.72 10.13
N TRP A 26 -5.89 6.98 8.86
CA TRP A 26 -4.89 7.24 7.83
C TRP A 26 -5.38 8.25 6.79
N GLU A 27 -4.44 8.89 6.10
CA GLU A 27 -4.70 9.72 4.93
C GLU A 27 -4.25 8.99 3.65
N LEU A 28 -4.82 9.35 2.50
CA LEU A 28 -4.38 8.80 1.21
C LEU A 28 -2.87 8.97 0.97
N SER A 29 -2.26 10.05 1.48
CA SER A 29 -0.82 10.28 1.40
C SER A 29 -0.01 9.31 2.27
N ASP A 30 -0.56 8.83 3.40
CA ASP A 30 0.08 7.80 4.21
C ASP A 30 0.10 6.46 3.48
N LEU A 31 -0.99 6.11 2.79
CA LEU A 31 -1.07 4.93 1.92
C LEU A 31 -0.01 4.99 0.82
N ALA A 32 0.00 6.09 0.06
CA ALA A 32 0.93 6.26 -1.05
C ALA A 32 2.40 6.24 -0.59
N GLU A 33 2.74 6.90 0.51
CA GLU A 33 4.12 6.89 1.03
C GLU A 33 4.49 5.53 1.65
N GLY A 34 3.55 4.86 2.31
CA GLY A 34 3.73 3.50 2.83
C GLY A 34 4.02 2.50 1.72
N GLU A 35 3.20 2.48 0.67
CA GLU A 35 3.39 1.60 -0.48
C GLU A 35 4.67 1.92 -1.27
N ALA A 36 5.03 3.20 -1.40
CA ALA A 36 6.25 3.61 -2.09
C ALA A 36 7.54 3.20 -1.34
N ARG A 37 7.46 2.98 -0.02
CA ARG A 37 8.60 2.59 0.83
C ARG A 37 8.59 1.13 1.26
N THR A 38 7.52 0.40 0.95
CA THR A 38 7.39 -1.03 1.20
C THR A 38 7.94 -1.76 -0.02
N PHE A 39 9.02 -2.54 0.15
CA PHE A 39 9.68 -3.21 -0.96
C PHE A 39 9.23 -4.67 -1.08
N ARG A 40 8.97 -5.07 -2.33
CA ARG A 40 8.70 -6.47 -2.66
C ARG A 40 9.98 -7.29 -2.60
N TRP A 41 9.82 -8.60 -2.38
CA TRP A 41 10.93 -9.56 -2.36
C TRP A 41 12.05 -9.21 -1.34
N GLY A 42 11.67 -8.58 -0.23
CA GLY A 42 12.64 -8.09 0.78
C GLY A 42 13.65 -7.08 0.24
N GLY A 43 13.33 -6.41 -0.88
CA GLY A 43 14.21 -5.47 -1.56
C GLY A 43 15.15 -6.07 -2.61
N SER A 44 15.11 -7.39 -2.83
CA SER A 44 15.89 -8.02 -3.89
C SER A 44 15.27 -7.74 -5.26
N SER A 45 15.98 -7.02 -6.11
CA SER A 45 15.57 -6.74 -7.49
C SER A 45 16.77 -6.76 -8.44
N VAL A 46 16.50 -6.84 -9.74
CA VAL A 46 17.52 -6.76 -10.80
C VAL A 46 17.89 -5.31 -11.16
N TRP A 47 17.24 -4.32 -10.53
CA TRP A 47 17.40 -2.90 -10.82
C TRP A 47 18.14 -2.20 -9.69
N ASP A 48 18.66 -0.99 -9.95
CA ASP A 48 19.39 -0.18 -8.98
C ASP A 48 18.57 0.15 -7.72
N TRP A 49 17.24 0.17 -7.85
CA TRP A 49 16.31 0.43 -6.76
C TRP A 49 15.37 -0.77 -6.56
N PRO A 50 15.00 -1.07 -5.30
CA PRO A 50 13.99 -2.08 -5.00
C PRO A 50 12.64 -1.78 -5.66
N LEU A 51 11.94 -2.84 -6.08
CA LEU A 51 10.56 -2.72 -6.57
C LEU A 51 9.63 -2.46 -5.38
N SER A 52 8.96 -1.32 -5.36
CA SER A 52 7.99 -0.99 -4.30
C SER A 52 6.62 -1.61 -4.52
N VAL A 53 5.80 -1.69 -3.47
CA VAL A 53 4.39 -2.07 -3.57
C VAL A 53 3.64 -1.08 -4.46
N ALA A 54 3.91 0.22 -4.35
CA ALA A 54 3.27 1.23 -5.21
C ALA A 54 3.57 1.01 -6.70
N GLN A 55 4.83 0.68 -7.04
CA GLN A 55 5.21 0.35 -8.43
C GLN A 55 4.49 -0.91 -8.90
N HIS A 56 4.34 -1.91 -8.03
CA HIS A 56 3.58 -3.10 -8.34
C HIS A 56 2.09 -2.81 -8.58
N SER A 57 1.42 -2.04 -7.71
CA SER A 57 0.01 -1.67 -7.87
C SER A 57 -0.23 -0.94 -9.20
N LEU A 58 0.65 -0.01 -9.57
CA LEU A 58 0.60 0.68 -10.85
C LEU A 58 0.80 -0.29 -12.03
N LEU A 59 1.79 -1.20 -11.94
CA LEU A 59 2.02 -2.20 -12.99
C LEU A 59 0.80 -3.11 -13.18
N THR A 60 0.19 -3.57 -12.08
CA THR A 60 -1.01 -4.42 -12.13
C THR A 60 -2.20 -3.67 -12.76
N LEU A 61 -2.38 -2.39 -12.43
CA LEU A 61 -3.38 -1.54 -13.09
C LEU A 61 -3.16 -1.47 -14.61
N GLU A 62 -1.92 -1.22 -15.05
CA GLU A 62 -1.60 -1.14 -16.49
C GLU A 62 -1.79 -2.48 -17.21
N ILE A 63 -1.45 -3.60 -16.58
CA ILE A 63 -1.72 -4.95 -17.11
C ILE A 63 -3.23 -5.16 -17.29
N HIS A 64 -4.03 -4.83 -16.28
CA HIS A 64 -5.48 -5.01 -16.37
C HIS A 64 -6.14 -4.05 -17.36
N ARG A 65 -5.65 -2.80 -17.48
CA ARG A 65 -6.10 -1.86 -18.53
C ARG A 65 -5.83 -2.42 -19.91
N ALA A 66 -4.63 -2.96 -20.14
CA ALA A 66 -4.28 -3.57 -21.42
C ALA A 66 -5.10 -4.84 -21.72
N ALA A 67 -5.49 -5.59 -20.68
CA ALA A 67 -6.27 -6.82 -20.81
C ALA A 67 -7.79 -6.60 -20.89
N ALA A 68 -8.30 -5.37 -20.74
CA ALA A 68 -9.73 -5.06 -20.71
C ALA A 68 -10.16 -4.39 -22.04
N PRO A 69 -10.74 -5.12 -23.01
CA PRO A 69 -11.07 -4.57 -24.33
C PRO A 69 -12.07 -3.41 -24.31
N THR A 70 -12.92 -3.38 -23.29
CA THR A 70 -13.94 -2.35 -23.06
C THR A 70 -13.53 -1.33 -22.00
N GLY A 71 -12.27 -1.36 -21.54
CA GLY A 71 -11.80 -0.60 -20.39
C GLY A 71 -12.23 -1.18 -19.05
N LEU A 72 -11.62 -0.67 -17.98
CA LEU A 72 -11.96 -1.00 -16.60
C LEU A 72 -12.97 0.01 -16.05
N SER A 73 -13.84 -0.44 -15.16
CA SER A 73 -14.63 0.50 -14.35
C SER A 73 -13.72 1.23 -13.35
N THR A 74 -14.07 2.46 -12.96
CA THR A 74 -13.31 3.22 -11.97
C THR A 74 -13.14 2.45 -10.65
N ALA A 75 -14.14 1.68 -10.22
CA ALA A 75 -14.04 0.83 -9.04
C ALA A 75 -12.97 -0.26 -9.18
N LEU A 76 -12.84 -0.88 -10.36
CA LEU A 76 -11.79 -1.87 -10.62
C LEU A 76 -10.42 -1.21 -10.76
N GLU A 77 -10.32 -0.01 -11.33
CA GLU A 77 -9.05 0.72 -11.34
C GLU A 77 -8.57 1.05 -9.92
N LEU A 78 -9.47 1.55 -9.08
CA LEU A 78 -9.16 1.82 -7.67
C LEU A 78 -8.80 0.55 -6.90
N ALA A 79 -9.51 -0.55 -7.14
CA ALA A 79 -9.19 -1.84 -6.52
C ALA A 79 -7.76 -2.29 -6.87
N ASN A 80 -7.32 -2.10 -8.12
CA ASN A 80 -5.94 -2.38 -8.52
C ASN A 80 -4.91 -1.51 -7.79
N LEU A 81 -5.25 -0.24 -7.54
CA LEU A 81 -4.35 0.65 -6.82
C LEU A 81 -4.18 0.30 -5.34
N VAL A 82 -5.22 -0.25 -4.68
CA VAL A 82 -5.23 -0.40 -3.22
C VAL A 82 -5.24 -1.85 -2.72
N HIS A 83 -5.22 -2.85 -3.62
CA HIS A 83 -5.34 -4.27 -3.23
C HIS A 83 -4.26 -4.73 -2.25
N ASP A 84 -3.04 -4.21 -2.39
CA ASP A 84 -1.89 -4.49 -1.51
C ASP A 84 -1.73 -3.42 -0.41
N GLY A 85 -2.70 -2.51 -0.23
CA GLY A 85 -2.58 -1.36 0.69
C GLY A 85 -2.38 -1.72 2.16
N ALA A 86 -2.75 -2.94 2.57
CA ALA A 86 -2.50 -3.44 3.93
C ALA A 86 -1.01 -3.72 4.20
N GLU A 87 -0.18 -3.93 3.17
CA GLU A 87 1.25 -4.25 3.30
C GLU A 87 2.07 -3.12 3.94
N LEU A 88 1.59 -1.87 3.92
CA LEU A 88 2.29 -0.79 4.64
C LEU A 88 2.23 -0.94 6.17
N SER A 89 1.25 -1.68 6.68
CA SER A 89 1.03 -1.85 8.12
C SER A 89 1.80 -3.03 8.71
N THR A 90 2.36 -3.91 7.87
CA THR A 90 3.10 -5.11 8.27
C THR A 90 4.58 -4.82 8.58
N LEU A 91 5.09 -3.66 8.17
CA LEU A 91 6.46 -3.23 8.41
C LEU A 91 6.55 -2.34 9.67
N ARG A 92 6.67 -2.93 10.87
CA ARG A 92 7.41 -2.36 12.03
C ARG A 92 7.41 -3.26 13.26
#